data_AF-A0A964QX03-F1
#
_entry.id   AF-A0A964QX03-F1
#
_cell.length_a   1.000
_cell.length_b   1.000
_cell.length_c   1.000
_cell.angle_alpha   90.00
_cell.angle_beta   90.00
_cell.angle_gamma   90.00
#
_symmetry.space_group_name_H-M   'P 1'
#
loop_
_entity.id
_entity.type
_entity.pdbx_description
1 polymer ?
#
loop_
_entity_poly.entity_id
_entity_poly.type
_entity_poly.pdbx_seq_one_letter_code
_entity_poly.pdbx_strand_id
1 'polypeptide(L)'
;MQATTSVELKRDCAAVQIPAGTGVTLPAGTAVDITQTLGGSYTVHAPGGLFRIAPQDADALGLERPTESAAAAGAVDEKLVWDTLRTCFDPEIPVNIVDLGLVYDMQLAKLPSGNARVDVKMTLTAPGCGMGPAIAGDAQVKLLSLPGVDDARVEIVWEPQWHHSMITPEGKKVLGLE
;
A
#
# COMPACT_ATOMS: atom_id res chain seq x y z
N MET A 1 23.16 2.66 1.35
CA MET A 1 23.24 2.94 -0.09
C MET A 1 22.02 2.28 -0.72
N GLN A 2 20.99 3.06 -1.07
CA GLN A 2 19.81 2.49 -1.74
C GLN A 2 20.24 2.01 -3.12
N ALA A 3 19.93 0.76 -3.47
CA ALA A 3 20.31 0.17 -4.73
C ALA A 3 19.42 0.74 -5.84
N THR A 4 19.93 1.73 -6.57
CA THR A 4 19.28 2.24 -7.78
C THR A 4 19.26 1.13 -8.82
N THR A 5 18.08 0.75 -9.30
CA THR A 5 17.94 -0.27 -10.35
C THR A 5 17.55 0.41 -11.65
N SER A 6 18.48 0.50 -12.60
CA SER A 6 18.21 1.06 -13.93
C SER A 6 17.48 0.04 -14.81
N VAL A 7 16.32 0.41 -15.32
CA VAL A 7 15.48 -0.41 -16.20
C VAL A 7 15.01 0.40 -17.41
N GLU A 8 14.73 -0.29 -18.51
CA GLU A 8 14.14 0.34 -19.70
C GLU A 8 12.66 -0.03 -19.78
N LEU A 9 11.79 0.96 -20.03
CA LEU A 9 10.36 0.72 -20.08
C LEU A 9 9.98 -0.20 -21.25
N LYS A 10 9.35 -1.34 -20.96
CA LYS A 10 8.91 -2.32 -21.97
C LYS A 10 7.70 -1.87 -22.79
N ARG A 11 6.91 -0.94 -22.25
CA ARG A 11 5.72 -0.34 -22.89
C ARG A 11 5.48 1.06 -22.35
N ASP A 12 4.56 1.77 -22.99
CA ASP A 12 4.06 3.06 -22.49
C ASP A 12 3.44 2.86 -21.10
N CYS A 13 3.86 3.71 -20.15
CA CYS A 13 3.52 3.60 -18.75
C CYS A 13 2.89 4.90 -18.25
N ALA A 14 1.71 4.81 -17.64
CA ALA A 14 1.16 5.93 -16.90
C ALA A 14 1.98 6.13 -15.61
N ALA A 15 2.37 7.38 -15.35
CA ALA A 15 3.11 7.74 -14.15
C ALA A 15 2.63 9.09 -13.62
N VAL A 16 2.86 9.35 -12.33
CA VAL A 16 2.48 10.61 -11.70
C VAL A 16 3.74 11.37 -11.31
N GLN A 17 3.90 12.59 -11.81
CA GLN A 17 5.08 13.39 -11.49
C GLN A 17 5.07 13.81 -10.01
N ILE A 18 6.16 13.54 -9.30
CA ILE A 18 6.36 13.98 -7.92
C ILE A 18 7.19 15.28 -7.94
N PRO A 19 6.80 16.35 -7.23
CA PRO A 19 5.67 16.48 -6.28
C PRO A 19 4.38 17.03 -6.90
N ALA A 20 4.36 17.35 -8.20
CA ALA A 20 3.27 18.07 -8.84
C ALA A 20 1.92 17.32 -8.89
N GLY A 21 1.93 15.99 -8.79
CA GLY A 21 0.72 15.15 -8.87
C GLY A 21 0.14 15.02 -10.28
N THR A 22 0.82 15.56 -11.30
CA THR A 22 0.37 15.53 -12.70
C THR A 22 0.56 14.13 -13.30
N GLY A 23 -0.50 13.57 -13.86
CA GLY A 23 -0.43 12.34 -14.65
C GLY A 23 0.28 12.57 -15.97
N VAL A 24 1.35 11.82 -16.22
CA VAL A 24 2.13 11.82 -17.45
C VAL A 24 2.24 10.39 -17.98
N THR A 25 2.52 10.25 -19.28
CA THR A 25 2.82 8.94 -19.88
C THR A 25 4.28 8.90 -20.27
N LEU A 26 5.02 7.94 -19.73
CA LEU A 26 6.40 7.67 -20.11
C LEU A 26 6.41 6.69 -21.29
N PRO A 27 7.03 7.03 -22.43
CA PRO A 27 7.02 6.18 -23.61
C PRO A 27 7.88 4.92 -23.41
N ALA A 28 7.51 3.84 -24.10
CA ALA A 28 8.32 2.63 -24.20
C ALA A 28 9.76 2.96 -24.66
N GLY A 29 10.76 2.26 -24.11
CA GLY A 29 12.18 2.51 -24.36
C GLY A 29 12.78 3.61 -23.50
N THR A 30 12.01 4.29 -22.65
CA THR A 30 12.58 5.28 -21.72
C THR A 30 13.40 4.57 -20.65
N ALA A 31 14.68 4.93 -20.55
CA ALA A 31 15.54 4.49 -19.45
C ALA A 31 15.13 5.22 -18.16
N VAL A 32 14.81 4.45 -17.13
CA VAL A 32 14.41 4.97 -15.82
C VAL A 32 15.19 4.28 -14.71
N ASP A 33 15.49 5.04 -13.67
CA ASP A 33 16.19 4.58 -12.48
C ASP A 33 15.19 4.39 -11.34
N ILE A 34 14.91 3.15 -10.96
CA ILE A 34 14.05 2.86 -9.81
C ILE A 34 14.80 3.27 -8.55
N THR A 35 14.31 4.31 -7.88
CA THR A 35 14.91 4.84 -6.65
C THR A 35 14.27 4.25 -5.41
N GLN A 36 12.99 3.87 -5.49
CA GLN A 36 12.24 3.39 -4.35
C GLN A 36 11.06 2.50 -4.77
N THR A 37 10.82 1.45 -3.99
CA THR A 37 9.65 0.58 -4.13
C THR A 37 8.95 0.52 -2.78
N LEU A 38 7.73 1.06 -2.70
CA LEU A 38 6.93 1.08 -1.47
C LEU A 38 5.47 0.73 -1.79
N GLY A 39 4.90 -0.22 -1.06
CA GLY A 39 3.48 -0.58 -1.17
C GLY A 39 3.03 -0.98 -2.57
N GLY A 40 3.91 -1.63 -3.32
CA GLY A 40 3.69 -1.99 -4.71
C GLY A 40 3.84 -0.83 -5.71
N SER A 41 3.92 0.43 -5.26
CA SER A 41 4.24 1.55 -6.16
C SER A 41 5.74 1.72 -6.33
N TYR A 42 6.15 2.18 -7.51
CA TYR A 42 7.56 2.33 -7.89
C TYR A 42 7.86 3.80 -8.17
N THR A 43 8.75 4.39 -7.39
CA THR A 43 9.28 5.72 -7.70
C THR A 43 10.49 5.55 -8.61
N VAL A 44 10.42 6.19 -9.77
CA VAL A 44 11.46 6.13 -10.80
C VAL A 44 11.93 7.53 -11.16
N HIS A 45 13.22 7.67 -11.42
CA HIS A 45 13.81 8.86 -11.99
C HIS A 45 13.90 8.68 -13.52
N ALA A 46 13.28 9.57 -14.27
CA ALA A 46 13.27 9.56 -15.74
C ALA A 46 13.67 10.94 -16.28
N PRO A 47 13.94 11.09 -17.60
CA PRO A 47 14.16 12.41 -18.20
C PRO A 47 12.96 13.33 -17.92
N GLY A 48 13.15 14.34 -17.06
CA GLY A 48 12.09 15.25 -16.61
C GLY A 48 11.74 15.17 -15.13
N GLY A 49 12.38 14.29 -14.34
CA GLY A 49 12.31 14.28 -12.88
C GLY A 49 11.90 12.94 -12.27
N LEU A 50 11.25 13.01 -11.12
CA LEU A 50 10.76 11.84 -10.38
C LEU A 50 9.30 11.56 -10.72
N PHE A 51 9.00 10.28 -10.95
CA PHE A 51 7.68 9.80 -11.31
C PHE A 51 7.30 8.60 -10.45
N ARG A 52 6.05 8.56 -10.00
CA ARG A 52 5.44 7.41 -9.33
C ARG A 52 4.70 6.56 -10.34
N ILE A 53 5.07 5.29 -10.46
CA ILE A 53 4.38 4.28 -11.26
C ILE A 53 3.53 3.43 -10.32
N ALA A 54 2.30 3.14 -10.75
CA ALA A 54 1.36 2.33 -10.00
C ALA A 54 1.77 0.84 -9.99
N PRO A 55 1.36 0.05 -8.98
CA PRO A 55 1.66 -1.39 -8.89
C PRO A 55 1.24 -2.21 -10.10
N GLN A 56 0.10 -1.87 -10.69
CA GLN A 56 -0.43 -2.53 -11.89
C GLN A 56 0.47 -2.38 -13.12
N ASP A 57 1.33 -1.35 -13.14
CA ASP A 57 2.23 -1.03 -14.25
C ASP A 57 3.67 -1.51 -14.00
N ALA A 58 3.91 -2.36 -12.99
CA ALA A 58 5.23 -2.93 -12.70
C ALA A 58 5.85 -3.66 -13.90
N ASP A 59 5.02 -4.26 -14.76
CA ASP A 59 5.48 -4.94 -15.98
C ASP A 59 6.16 -3.98 -16.96
N ALA A 60 5.75 -2.70 -16.97
CA ALA A 60 6.40 -1.69 -17.79
C ALA A 60 7.85 -1.51 -17.35
N LEU A 61 8.15 -1.65 -16.06
CA LEU A 61 9.52 -1.63 -15.50
C LEU A 61 10.26 -2.96 -15.67
N GLY A 62 9.64 -3.96 -16.30
CA GLY A 62 10.19 -5.30 -16.41
C GLY A 62 10.24 -6.07 -15.09
N LEU A 63 9.60 -5.55 -14.05
CA LEU A 63 9.39 -6.25 -12.79
C LEU A 63 8.21 -7.22 -12.94
N GLU A 64 8.23 -8.29 -12.16
CA GLU A 64 7.03 -9.09 -11.99
C GLU A 64 5.93 -8.18 -11.44
N ARG A 65 4.80 -8.09 -12.14
CA ARG A 65 3.60 -7.50 -11.53
C ARG A 65 3.43 -8.20 -10.19
N PRO A 66 3.08 -7.46 -9.11
CA PRO A 66 2.43 -8.11 -7.99
C PRO A 66 1.35 -8.96 -8.64
N THR A 67 1.52 -10.28 -8.58
CA THR A 67 0.45 -11.18 -8.94
C THR A 67 -0.59 -10.80 -7.92
N GLU A 68 -1.58 -10.05 -8.36
CA GLU A 68 -2.89 -9.94 -7.74
C GLU A 68 -3.16 -11.36 -7.28
N SER A 69 -2.95 -11.61 -5.98
CA SER A 69 -2.69 -12.94 -5.44
C SER A 69 -3.96 -13.72 -5.60
N ALA A 70 -4.14 -14.31 -6.77
CA ALA A 70 -5.37 -14.84 -7.29
C ALA A 70 -6.57 -13.93 -7.01
N ALA A 71 -7.23 -13.48 -8.08
CA ALA A 71 -8.68 -13.63 -8.11
C ALA A 71 -9.00 -15.13 -7.94
N ALA A 72 -8.81 -15.66 -6.73
CA ALA A 72 -9.37 -16.91 -6.32
C ALA A 72 -10.86 -16.61 -6.28
N ALA A 73 -11.61 -17.30 -7.13
CA ALA A 73 -13.03 -17.51 -6.93
C ALA A 73 -13.24 -18.29 -5.60
N GLY A 74 -12.86 -17.67 -4.49
CA GLY A 74 -12.75 -18.25 -3.16
C GLY A 74 -13.06 -17.17 -2.15
N ALA A 75 -13.75 -17.56 -1.09
CA ALA A 75 -14.12 -16.67 -0.01
C ALA A 75 -12.88 -15.94 0.52
N VAL A 76 -13.01 -14.63 0.75
CA VAL A 76 -12.00 -13.84 1.45
C VAL A 76 -11.70 -14.49 2.81
N ASP A 77 -10.40 -14.66 3.09
CA ASP A 77 -9.91 -15.18 4.37
C ASP A 77 -9.15 -14.09 5.14
N GLU A 78 -8.96 -14.33 6.44
CA GLU A 78 -8.28 -13.37 7.31
C GLU A 78 -6.85 -13.07 6.87
N LYS A 79 -6.15 -14.07 6.30
CA LYS A 79 -4.77 -13.92 5.87
C LYS A 79 -4.67 -12.94 4.69
N LEU A 80 -5.55 -13.05 3.71
CA LEU A 80 -5.61 -12.17 2.55
C LEU A 80 -5.92 -10.72 2.97
N VAL A 81 -6.81 -10.53 3.94
CA VAL A 81 -7.10 -9.21 4.50
C VAL A 81 -5.87 -8.62 5.18
N TRP A 82 -5.17 -9.37 6.02
CA TRP A 82 -3.95 -8.91 6.67
C TRP A 82 -2.82 -8.58 5.68
N ASP A 83 -2.65 -9.39 4.63
CA ASP A 83 -1.66 -9.15 3.57
C ASP A 83 -1.98 -7.85 2.82
N THR A 84 -3.26 -7.63 2.51
CA THR A 84 -3.74 -6.41 1.86
C THR A 84 -3.49 -5.17 2.74
N LEU A 85 -3.76 -5.26 4.04
CA LEU A 85 -3.45 -4.18 4.99
C LEU A 85 -1.93 -3.91 5.08
N ARG A 86 -1.08 -4.94 4.96
CA ARG A 86 0.39 -4.76 4.87
C ARG A 86 0.84 -4.03 3.60
N THR A 87 0.00 -3.97 2.56
CA THR A 87 0.28 -3.14 1.37
C THR A 87 -0.07 -1.66 1.56
N CYS A 88 -0.68 -1.28 2.70
CA CYS A 88 -1.01 0.10 3.04
C CYS A 88 0.14 0.71 3.86
N PHE A 89 0.70 1.81 3.36
CA PHE A 89 1.87 2.47 3.96
C PHE A 89 1.49 3.82 4.52
N ASP A 90 2.13 4.18 5.63
CA ASP A 90 2.04 5.55 6.13
C ASP A 90 2.86 6.47 5.18
N PRO A 91 2.30 7.59 4.69
CA PRO A 91 3.00 8.48 3.78
C PRO A 91 4.17 9.24 4.43
N GLU A 92 4.16 9.37 5.76
CA GLU A 92 5.20 10.06 6.53
C GLU A 92 6.28 9.07 7.01
N ILE A 93 5.91 7.81 7.26
CA ILE A 93 6.81 6.77 7.76
C ILE A 93 6.86 5.60 6.76
N PRO A 94 8.04 5.22 6.22
CA PRO A 94 8.16 4.21 5.15
C PRO A 94 7.96 2.76 5.64
N VAL A 95 6.96 2.52 6.47
CA VAL A 95 6.56 1.24 7.06
C VAL A 95 5.05 1.07 6.87
N ASN A 96 4.61 -0.17 6.70
CA ASN A 96 3.19 -0.45 6.53
C ASN A 96 2.42 -0.31 7.86
N ILE A 97 1.11 -0.05 7.76
CA ILE A 97 0.25 0.21 8.92
C ILE A 97 0.16 -0.98 9.89
N VAL A 98 0.38 -2.21 9.41
CA VAL A 98 0.37 -3.43 10.25
C VAL A 98 1.66 -3.52 11.05
N ASP A 99 2.81 -3.37 10.42
CA ASP A 99 4.12 -3.42 11.09
C ASP A 99 4.40 -2.19 11.95
N LEU A 100 3.78 -1.05 11.64
CA LEU A 100 3.72 0.10 12.56
C LEU A 100 2.87 -0.17 13.80
N GLY A 101 2.06 -1.22 13.81
CA GLY A 101 1.14 -1.52 14.90
C GLY A 101 -0.02 -0.53 14.97
N LEU A 102 -0.44 0.04 13.83
CA LEU A 102 -1.61 0.91 13.75
C LEU A 102 -2.91 0.13 13.68
N VAL A 103 -2.89 -1.11 13.18
CA VAL A 103 -4.07 -1.98 13.12
C VAL A 103 -4.23 -2.71 14.45
N TYR A 104 -5.33 -2.48 15.16
CA TYR A 104 -5.62 -3.06 16.46
C TYR A 104 -6.52 -4.29 16.39
N ASP A 105 -7.49 -4.26 15.49
CA ASP A 105 -8.46 -5.35 15.33
C ASP A 105 -8.86 -5.45 13.86
N MET A 106 -9.07 -6.67 13.40
CA MET A 106 -9.61 -6.95 12.07
C MET A 106 -10.59 -8.11 12.22
N GLN A 107 -11.82 -7.89 11.75
CA GLN A 107 -12.89 -8.88 11.81
C GLN A 107 -13.50 -9.09 10.43
N LEU A 108 -13.74 -10.36 10.11
CA LEU A 108 -14.44 -10.79 8.91
C LEU A 108 -15.84 -11.29 9.30
N ALA A 109 -16.85 -10.54 8.90
CA ALA A 109 -18.26 -10.89 9.08
C ALA A 109 -18.82 -11.47 7.79
N LYS A 110 -19.49 -12.62 7.84
CA LYS A 110 -20.21 -13.15 6.66
C LYS A 110 -21.54 -12.42 6.50
N LEU A 111 -21.80 -11.91 5.29
CA LEU A 111 -23.05 -11.24 4.96
C LEU A 111 -24.08 -12.24 4.40
N PRO A 112 -25.38 -11.91 4.47
CA PRO A 112 -26.44 -12.73 3.88
C PRO A 112 -26.31 -12.94 2.37
N SER A 113 -25.56 -12.08 1.67
CA SER A 113 -25.24 -12.20 0.24
C SER A 113 -24.31 -13.38 -0.07
N GLY A 114 -23.65 -13.97 0.94
CA GLY A 114 -22.63 -15.00 0.78
C GLY A 114 -21.20 -14.46 0.71
N ASN A 115 -21.05 -13.15 0.48
CA ASN A 115 -19.78 -12.42 0.56
C ASN A 115 -19.50 -12.00 2.01
N ALA A 116 -18.32 -11.42 2.26
CA ALA A 116 -17.94 -10.96 3.59
C ALA A 116 -17.90 -9.42 3.67
N ARG A 117 -18.01 -8.95 4.90
CA ARG A 117 -17.72 -7.60 5.32
C ARG A 117 -16.46 -7.61 6.17
N VAL A 118 -15.58 -6.66 5.94
CA VAL A 118 -14.34 -6.49 6.71
C VAL A 118 -14.49 -5.27 7.61
N ASP A 119 -14.40 -5.46 8.92
CA ASP A 119 -14.37 -4.37 9.90
C ASP A 119 -12.95 -4.29 10.49
N VAL A 120 -12.27 -3.16 10.29
CA VAL A 120 -10.93 -2.90 10.80
C VAL A 120 -10.98 -1.76 11.82
N LYS A 121 -10.36 -1.97 12.97
CA LYS A 121 -10.07 -0.89 13.92
C LYS A 121 -8.60 -0.56 13.86
N MET A 122 -8.30 0.70 13.58
CA MET A 122 -6.93 1.18 13.53
C MET A 122 -6.78 2.48 14.32
N THR A 123 -5.55 2.82 14.67
CA THR A 123 -5.18 4.09 15.30
C THR A 123 -4.25 4.87 14.39
N LEU A 124 -3.82 6.04 14.85
CA LEU A 124 -2.82 6.86 14.18
C LEU A 124 -1.62 7.09 15.09
N THR A 125 -0.48 7.37 14.48
CA THR A 125 0.77 7.71 15.20
C THR A 125 0.64 8.99 16.03
N ALA A 126 -0.26 9.92 15.65
CA ALA A 126 -0.52 11.15 16.38
C ALA A 126 -2.01 11.58 16.33
N PRO A 127 -2.56 12.09 17.45
CA PRO A 127 -3.90 12.68 17.47
C PRO A 127 -3.96 13.91 16.57
N GLY A 128 -4.98 13.97 15.70
CA GLY A 128 -5.17 15.09 14.76
C GLY A 128 -4.26 15.07 13.52
N CYS A 129 -3.60 13.95 13.22
CA CYS A 129 -2.89 13.81 11.94
C CYS A 129 -3.88 13.96 10.78
N GLY A 130 -3.72 15.02 9.98
CA GLY A 130 -4.60 15.31 8.84
C GLY A 130 -4.61 14.21 7.78
N MET A 131 -3.62 13.32 7.79
CA MET A 131 -3.49 12.19 6.87
C MET A 131 -4.21 10.92 7.33
N GLY A 132 -4.72 10.87 8.57
CA GLY A 132 -5.44 9.70 9.09
C GLY A 132 -6.59 9.23 8.21
N PRO A 133 -7.51 10.13 7.79
CA PRO A 133 -8.58 9.77 6.85
C PRO A 133 -8.05 9.27 5.49
N ALA A 134 -6.90 9.75 5.02
CA ALA A 134 -6.32 9.30 3.76
C ALA A 134 -5.77 7.86 3.87
N ILE A 135 -5.11 7.53 4.98
CA ILE A 135 -4.61 6.17 5.24
C ILE A 135 -5.78 5.20 5.42
N ALA A 136 -6.77 5.57 6.22
CA ALA A 136 -7.97 4.75 6.42
C ALA A 136 -8.76 4.56 5.12
N GLY A 137 -8.84 5.59 4.28
CA GLY A 137 -9.44 5.51 2.95
C GLY A 137 -8.68 4.59 2.00
N ASP A 138 -7.34 4.68 1.96
CA ASP A 138 -6.51 3.77 1.16
C ASP A 138 -6.71 2.30 1.58
N ALA A 139 -6.70 2.04 2.89
CA ALA A 139 -6.97 0.71 3.43
C ALA A 139 -8.39 0.23 3.04
N GLN A 140 -9.41 1.08 3.20
CA GLN A 140 -10.79 0.74 2.84
C GLN A 140 -10.93 0.39 1.36
N VAL A 141 -10.37 1.21 0.46
CA VAL A 141 -10.43 0.99 -1.00
C VAL A 141 -9.75 -0.33 -1.39
N LYS A 142 -8.60 -0.64 -0.79
CA LYS A 142 -7.89 -1.89 -1.04
C LYS A 142 -8.67 -3.11 -0.55
N LEU A 143 -9.28 -3.02 0.64
CA LEU A 143 -10.13 -4.08 1.17
C LEU A 143 -11.38 -4.32 0.33
N LEU A 144 -12.03 -3.26 -0.15
CA LEU A 144 -13.17 -3.35 -1.08
C LEU A 144 -12.79 -3.93 -2.44
N SER A 145 -11.51 -3.88 -2.81
CA SER A 145 -11.02 -4.49 -4.05
C SER A 145 -10.77 -5.99 -3.93
N LEU A 146 -10.91 -6.57 -2.71
CA LEU A 146 -10.70 -8.00 -2.51
C LEU A 146 -11.89 -8.82 -3.03
N PRO A 147 -11.62 -9.95 -3.71
CA PRO A 147 -12.67 -10.84 -4.17
C PRO A 147 -13.46 -11.40 -2.98
N GLY A 148 -14.79 -11.29 -3.04
CA GLY A 148 -15.68 -11.76 -1.98
C GLY A 148 -15.85 -10.79 -0.81
N VAL A 149 -15.35 -9.55 -0.90
CA VAL A 149 -15.68 -8.46 0.03
C VAL A 149 -16.77 -7.57 -0.57
N ASP A 150 -17.92 -7.47 0.09
CA ASP A 150 -19.03 -6.59 -0.31
C ASP A 150 -18.97 -5.23 0.41
N ASP A 151 -18.39 -5.19 1.61
CA ASP A 151 -18.34 -4.00 2.46
C ASP A 151 -17.05 -3.98 3.27
N ALA A 152 -16.40 -2.82 3.37
CA ALA A 152 -15.23 -2.64 4.22
C ALA A 152 -15.41 -1.38 5.05
N ARG A 153 -15.25 -1.51 6.37
CA ARG A 153 -15.32 -0.42 7.32
C ARG A 153 -14.00 -0.30 8.05
N VAL A 154 -13.35 0.85 7.91
CA VAL A 154 -12.15 1.19 8.67
C VAL A 154 -12.53 2.24 9.70
N GLU A 155 -12.47 1.88 10.98
CA GLU A 155 -12.75 2.75 12.12
C GLU A 155 -11.44 3.21 12.76
N ILE A 156 -11.29 4.54 12.91
CA ILE A 156 -10.15 5.13 13.61
C ILE A 156 -10.50 5.25 15.10
N VAL A 157 -9.75 4.55 15.95
CA VAL A 157 -9.85 4.60 17.41
C VAL A 157 -8.64 5.29 18.01
N TRP A 158 -8.86 6.05 19.08
CA TRP A 158 -7.81 6.79 19.79
C TRP A 158 -7.35 6.11 21.07
N GLU A 159 -8.10 5.11 21.54
CA GLU A 159 -7.80 4.33 22.73
C GLU A 159 -7.70 2.84 22.36
N PRO A 160 -6.61 2.14 22.75
CA PRO A 160 -5.42 2.69 23.41
C PRO A 160 -4.65 3.68 22.51
N GLN A 161 -3.89 4.60 23.12
CA GLN A 161 -3.04 5.51 22.37
C GLN A 161 -1.86 4.74 21.77
N TRP A 162 -1.52 5.01 20.51
CA TRP A 162 -0.38 4.39 19.86
C TRP A 162 0.95 4.74 20.55
N HIS A 163 1.87 3.78 20.58
CA HIS A 163 3.22 3.96 21.12
C HIS A 163 4.23 3.17 20.30
N HIS A 164 5.48 3.65 20.21
CA HIS A 164 6.55 3.02 19.39
C HIS A 164 6.86 1.56 19.73
N SER A 165 6.39 1.08 20.90
CA SER A 165 6.56 -0.30 21.36
C SER A 165 5.60 -1.24 20.65
N MET A 166 4.56 -0.72 20.00
CA MET A 166 3.61 -1.45 19.18
C MET A 166 4.18 -1.80 17.79
N ILE A 167 5.29 -1.17 17.39
CA ILE A 167 5.97 -1.49 16.12
C ILE A 167 6.53 -2.91 16.20
N THR A 168 6.23 -3.71 15.18
CA THR A 168 6.72 -5.08 15.05
C THR A 168 8.25 -5.11 14.89
N PRO A 169 8.93 -6.23 15.18
CA PRO A 169 10.36 -6.36 14.93
C PRO A 169 10.73 -6.05 13.46
N GLU A 170 9.88 -6.47 12.52
CA GLU A 170 10.02 -6.18 11.09
C GLU A 170 9.95 -4.68 10.80
N GLY A 171 8.99 -3.96 11.40
CA GLY A 171 8.90 -2.51 11.30
C GLY A 171 10.10 -1.78 11.91
N LYS A 172 10.59 -2.24 13.07
CA LYS A 172 11.79 -1.66 13.73
C LYS A 172 13.03 -1.81 12.88
N LYS A 173 13.20 -2.95 12.21
CA LYS A 173 14.31 -3.20 11.27
C LYS A 173 14.32 -2.21 10.11
N VAL A 174 13.15 -1.92 9.54
CA VAL A 174 13.00 -0.94 8.45
C VAL A 174 13.37 0.47 8.93
N LEU A 175 13.02 0.81 10.18
CA LEU A 175 13.34 2.09 10.80
C LEU A 175 14.78 2.19 11.35
N GLY A 176 15.55 1.09 11.32
CA GLY A 176 16.90 1.05 11.88
C GLY A 176 16.94 1.23 13.41
N LEU A 177 15.89 0.76 14.10
CA LEU A 177 15.76 0.81 15.56
C LEU A 177 16.23 -0.49 16.26
N GLU A 178 16.97 -1.33 15.56
CA GLU A 178 17.68 -2.51 16.09
C GLU A 178 19.15 -2.20 16.43
#